data_AF-A0A345E853-F1
#
_entry.id   AF-A0A345E853-F1
#
_cell.length_a   1.000
_cell.length_b   1.000
_cell.length_c   1.000
_cell.angle_alpha   90.00
_cell.angle_beta   90.00
_cell.angle_gamma   90.00
#
_symmetry.space_group_name_H-M   'P 1'
#
loop_
_entity.id
_entity.type
_entity.pdbx_description
1 polymer ?
#
loop_
_entity_poly.entity_id
_entity_poly.type
_entity_poly.pdbx_seq_one_letter_code
_entity_poly.pdbx_strand_id
1 'polypeptide(L)'
;MPIDWPEGFDRTPPERREPYPHNFRVSRRDAFENILTQLKRMQGASNVRISSEAEHLTRDIDVPRADASPDDPGVVVRFERDSKEYVLPCDRWSSLRDNAQAIAKYVEAKRALDRYGVKTYEDEFEAQKVRVD
;
A
#
# COMPACT_ATOMS: atom_id res chain seq x y z
N MET A 1 -14.80 9.16 -2.63
CA MET A 1 -15.03 7.83 -3.27
C MET A 1 -14.77 6.78 -2.20
N PRO A 2 -15.57 5.71 -2.10
CA PRO A 2 -15.27 4.63 -1.15
C PRO A 2 -13.92 3.99 -1.49
N ILE A 3 -13.17 3.61 -0.45
CA ILE A 3 -11.90 2.89 -0.61
C ILE A 3 -12.15 1.52 -1.25
N ASP A 4 -11.32 1.15 -2.23
CA ASP A 4 -11.39 -0.15 -2.92
C ASP A 4 -10.72 -1.24 -2.06
N TRP A 5 -11.32 -1.54 -0.92
CA TRP A 5 -10.82 -2.55 0.00
C TRP A 5 -11.06 -3.96 -0.57
N PRO A 6 -10.04 -4.83 -0.61
CA PRO A 6 -10.18 -6.17 -1.19
C PRO A 6 -11.11 -7.06 -0.36
N GLU A 7 -11.91 -7.86 -1.06
CA GLU A 7 -12.73 -8.90 -0.45
C GLU A 7 -11.85 -9.93 0.26
N GLY A 8 -12.30 -10.41 1.43
CA GLY A 8 -11.56 -11.40 2.23
C GLY A 8 -10.51 -10.82 3.19
N PHE A 9 -10.25 -9.51 3.14
CA PHE A 9 -9.37 -8.84 4.11
C PHE A 9 -10.17 -8.16 5.22
N ASP A 10 -9.92 -8.58 6.46
CA ASP A 10 -10.49 -7.92 7.63
C ASP A 10 -10.02 -6.46 7.72
N ARG A 11 -10.96 -5.57 8.03
CA ARG A 11 -10.66 -4.18 8.38
C ARG A 11 -10.13 -4.11 9.81
N THR A 12 -9.22 -3.17 10.06
CA THR A 12 -8.89 -2.76 11.43
C THR A 12 -10.03 -1.86 11.96
N PRO A 13 -10.75 -2.26 13.03
CA PRO A 13 -11.77 -1.40 13.64
C PRO A 13 -11.19 -0.05 14.05
N PRO A 14 -11.90 1.09 13.88
CA PRO A 14 -11.38 2.42 14.18
C PRO A 14 -10.74 2.55 15.57
N GLU A 15 -11.33 1.92 16.59
CA GLU A 15 -10.87 1.93 17.97
C GLU A 15 -9.59 1.11 18.21
N ARG A 16 -9.18 0.28 17.26
CA ARG A 16 -7.93 -0.51 17.29
C ARG A 16 -6.84 0.08 16.39
N ARG A 17 -7.10 1.19 15.70
CA ARG A 17 -6.09 1.85 14.87
C ARG A 17 -5.13 2.62 15.77
N GLU A 18 -3.84 2.41 15.58
CA GLU A 18 -2.79 2.97 16.45
C GLU A 18 -1.94 4.01 15.71
N PRO A 19 -1.37 5.02 16.39
CA PRO A 19 -0.29 5.80 15.81
C PRO A 19 0.95 4.91 15.60
N TYR A 20 1.67 5.10 14.50
CA TYR A 20 2.87 4.30 14.25
C TYR A 20 3.98 4.61 15.29
N PRO A 21 4.46 3.62 16.06
CA PRO A 21 5.29 3.88 17.24
C PRO A 21 6.73 4.32 16.92
N HIS A 22 7.24 4.01 15.72
CA HIS A 22 8.63 4.30 15.33
C HIS A 22 8.77 5.55 14.46
N ASN A 23 7.75 6.41 14.45
CA ASN A 23 7.69 7.73 13.81
C ASN A 23 8.41 7.82 12.45
N PHE A 24 7.70 7.45 11.38
CA PHE A 24 8.20 7.66 10.03
C PHE A 24 8.47 9.17 9.77
N ARG A 25 9.72 9.50 9.43
CA ARG A 25 10.16 10.87 9.13
C ARG A 25 9.97 11.21 7.65
N VAL A 26 8.73 11.16 7.20
CA VAL A 26 8.33 11.47 5.81
C VAL A 26 7.07 12.33 5.81
N SER A 27 6.87 13.13 4.78
CA SER A 27 5.55 13.74 4.56
C SER A 27 4.56 12.69 4.05
N ARG A 28 3.26 13.00 4.07
CA ARG A 28 2.25 12.16 3.40
C ARG A 28 2.57 11.98 1.92
N ARG A 29 2.97 13.07 1.24
CA ARG A 29 3.35 13.02 -0.18
C ARG A 29 4.48 12.03 -0.41
N ASP A 30 5.56 12.16 0.38
CA ASP A 30 6.71 11.27 0.28
C ASP A 30 6.31 9.80 0.55
N ALA A 31 5.38 9.55 1.48
CA ALA A 31 4.91 8.20 1.78
C ALA A 31 4.24 7.53 0.57
N PHE A 32 3.39 8.26 -0.17
CA PHE A 32 2.76 7.76 -1.39
C PHE A 32 3.76 7.68 -2.56
N GLU A 33 4.63 8.68 -2.73
CA GLU A 33 5.69 8.65 -3.74
C GLU A 33 6.70 7.51 -3.50
N ASN A 34 6.93 7.14 -2.24
CA ASN A 34 7.75 5.99 -1.87
C ASN A 34 7.13 4.68 -2.36
N ILE A 35 5.81 4.50 -2.30
CA ILE A 35 5.14 3.31 -2.87
C ILE A 35 5.48 3.19 -4.35
N LEU A 36 5.24 4.27 -5.12
CA LEU A 36 5.49 4.32 -6.56
C LEU A 36 6.97 4.09 -6.87
N THR A 37 7.87 4.68 -6.09
CA THR A 37 9.32 4.51 -6.23
C THR A 37 9.75 3.06 -6.00
N GLN A 38 9.19 2.39 -4.98
CA GLN A 38 9.53 0.99 -4.71
C GLN A 38 8.97 0.08 -5.79
N LEU A 39 7.71 0.24 -6.21
CA LEU A 39 7.09 -0.56 -7.28
C LEU A 39 7.79 -0.35 -8.63
N LYS A 40 8.14 0.88 -9.01
CA LYS A 40 8.92 1.16 -10.23
C LYS A 40 10.25 0.42 -10.28
N ARG A 41 10.84 0.13 -9.12
CA ARG A 41 12.11 -0.58 -9.00
C ARG A 41 11.92 -2.09 -8.78
N MET A 42 10.69 -2.59 -8.73
CA MET A 42 10.37 -4.02 -8.70
C MET A 42 10.28 -4.52 -10.14
N GLN A 43 11.10 -5.52 -10.48
CA GLN A 43 11.08 -6.07 -11.83
C GLN A 43 9.73 -6.73 -12.13
N GLY A 44 9.17 -6.42 -13.30
CA GLY A 44 7.89 -6.97 -13.76
C GLY A 44 6.65 -6.31 -13.14
N ALA A 45 6.78 -5.31 -12.27
CA ALA A 45 5.62 -4.60 -11.71
C ALA A 45 5.03 -3.59 -12.73
N SER A 46 3.72 -3.61 -12.92
CA SER A 46 2.97 -2.74 -13.84
C SER A 46 1.56 -2.42 -13.31
N ASN A 47 0.80 -1.60 -14.03
CA ASN A 47 -0.62 -1.29 -13.75
C ASN A 47 -0.89 -0.88 -12.29
N VAL A 48 -0.01 -0.05 -11.73
CA VAL A 48 -0.11 0.41 -10.34
C VAL A 48 -1.31 1.34 -10.17
N ARG A 49 -2.11 1.09 -9.13
CA ARG A 49 -3.23 1.93 -8.69
C ARG A 49 -3.20 2.08 -7.18
N ILE A 50 -3.38 3.29 -6.67
CA ILE A 50 -3.47 3.55 -5.23
C ILE A 50 -4.85 4.13 -4.90
N SER A 51 -5.51 3.57 -3.88
CA SER A 51 -6.84 3.98 -3.42
C SER A 51 -6.81 4.39 -1.94
N SER A 52 -7.56 5.45 -1.61
CA SER A 52 -7.79 5.96 -0.26
C SER A 52 -9.05 6.83 -0.25
N GLU A 53 -9.65 7.09 0.92
CA GLU A 53 -10.84 7.95 1.02
C GLU A 53 -10.56 9.42 0.66
N ALA A 54 -9.33 9.91 0.90
CA ALA A 54 -8.98 11.27 0.55
C ALA A 54 -9.02 11.50 -0.97
N GLU A 55 -9.59 12.63 -1.39
CA GLU A 55 -9.61 13.04 -2.80
C GLU A 55 -8.18 13.11 -3.36
N HIS A 56 -7.90 12.26 -4.36
CA HIS A 56 -6.65 12.27 -5.11
C HIS A 56 -6.61 13.50 -6.02
N LEU A 57 -5.57 14.32 -5.87
CA LEU A 57 -5.36 15.49 -6.70
C LEU A 57 -4.92 15.05 -8.09
N THR A 58 -5.87 14.97 -9.02
CA THR A 58 -5.63 14.80 -10.47
C THR A 58 -4.96 13.48 -10.91
N ARG A 59 -5.28 13.08 -12.14
CA ARG A 59 -4.99 11.77 -12.76
C ARG A 59 -3.52 11.36 -12.86
N ASP A 60 -2.57 12.19 -12.44
CA ASP A 60 -1.15 11.96 -12.74
C ASP A 60 -0.31 11.53 -11.54
N ILE A 61 -0.77 11.76 -10.30
CA ILE A 61 -0.04 11.34 -9.11
C ILE A 61 -1.07 11.06 -8.02
N ASP A 62 -1.34 9.78 -7.72
CA ASP A 62 -2.20 9.30 -6.63
C ASP A 62 -1.65 9.72 -5.24
N VAL A 63 -1.59 11.02 -4.97
CA VAL A 63 -1.12 11.62 -3.72
C VAL A 63 -2.26 12.47 -3.16
N PRO A 64 -2.78 12.13 -1.96
CA PRO A 64 -3.79 12.94 -1.31
C PRO A 64 -3.29 14.35 -0.97
N ARG A 65 -4.19 15.35 -0.97
CA ARG A 65 -3.87 16.73 -0.52
C ARG A 65 -3.21 16.72 0.85
N ALA A 66 -2.24 17.60 1.10
CA ALA A 66 -1.47 17.64 2.35
C ALA A 66 -2.28 17.97 3.61
N ASP A 67 -3.48 18.54 3.48
CA ASP A 67 -4.42 18.89 4.54
C ASP A 67 -5.63 17.94 4.69
N ALA A 68 -5.78 16.93 3.81
CA ALA A 68 -6.89 16.00 3.91
C ALA A 68 -6.80 15.18 5.21
N SER A 69 -7.91 15.07 5.93
CA SER A 69 -8.04 14.26 7.15
C SER A 69 -9.27 13.34 7.00
N PRO A 70 -9.18 12.28 6.19
CA PRO A 70 -10.31 11.37 6.01
C PRO A 70 -10.64 10.62 7.30
N ASP A 71 -11.91 10.23 7.46
CA ASP A 71 -12.37 9.41 8.58
C ASP A 71 -11.77 7.99 8.50
N ASP A 72 -11.58 7.48 7.27
CA ASP A 72 -10.90 6.25 6.95
C ASP A 72 -9.45 6.49 6.46
N PRO A 73 -8.43 6.21 7.30
CA PRO A 73 -7.03 6.38 6.93
C PRO A 73 -6.49 5.20 6.12
N GLY A 74 -7.32 4.24 5.71
CA GLY A 74 -6.91 3.08 4.92
C GLY A 74 -6.26 3.48 3.59
N VAL A 75 -5.28 2.68 3.17
CA VAL A 75 -4.63 2.77 1.86
C VAL A 75 -4.62 1.39 1.22
N VAL A 76 -4.98 1.31 -0.06
CA VAL A 76 -4.92 0.08 -0.85
C VAL A 76 -4.05 0.33 -2.08
N VAL A 77 -3.09 -0.57 -2.32
CA VAL A 77 -2.26 -0.54 -3.53
C VAL A 77 -2.52 -1.81 -4.33
N ARG A 78 -2.90 -1.65 -5.60
CA ARG A 78 -2.98 -2.73 -6.57
C ARG A 78 -1.90 -2.59 -7.62
N PHE A 79 -1.34 -3.69 -8.08
CA PHE A 79 -0.40 -3.73 -9.20
C PHE A 79 -0.38 -5.13 -9.81
N GLU A 80 0.11 -5.24 -11.04
CA GLU A 80 0.33 -6.51 -11.70
C GLU A 80 1.82 -6.88 -11.67
N ARG A 81 2.12 -8.17 -11.56
CA ARG A 81 3.47 -8.73 -11.75
C ARG A 81 3.36 -10.20 -12.18
N ASP A 82 4.17 -10.62 -13.14
CA ASP A 82 4.18 -12.02 -13.63
C ASP A 82 2.77 -12.53 -14.00
N SER A 83 1.98 -11.68 -14.68
CA SER A 83 0.59 -11.92 -15.09
C SER A 83 -0.39 -12.20 -13.94
N LYS A 84 -0.07 -11.78 -12.71
CA LYS A 84 -0.94 -11.86 -11.53
C LYS A 84 -1.20 -10.48 -10.97
N GLU A 85 -2.43 -10.22 -10.53
CA GLU A 85 -2.77 -9.04 -9.73
C GLU A 85 -2.38 -9.28 -8.27
N TYR A 86 -1.79 -8.25 -7.65
CA TYR A 86 -1.47 -8.19 -6.23
C TYR A 86 -2.18 -7.00 -5.59
N VAL A 87 -2.66 -7.20 -4.37
CA VAL A 87 -3.32 -6.16 -3.57
C VAL A 87 -2.68 -6.03 -2.18
N LEU A 88 -2.35 -4.80 -1.79
CA LEU A 88 -1.72 -4.45 -0.53
C LEU A 88 -2.62 -3.47 0.24
N PRO A 89 -3.59 -3.95 1.04
CA PRO A 89 -4.38 -3.10 1.91
C PRO A 89 -3.66 -2.85 3.24
N CYS A 90 -3.74 -1.62 3.76
CA CYS A 90 -3.25 -1.27 5.09
C CYS A 90 -4.15 -0.21 5.75
N ASP A 91 -4.75 -0.55 6.89
CA ASP A 91 -5.54 0.36 7.72
C ASP A 91 -5.24 0.22 9.22
N ARG A 92 -4.11 -0.41 9.56
CA ARG A 92 -3.68 -0.62 10.95
C ARG A 92 -3.40 0.70 11.66
N TRP A 93 -2.87 1.68 10.93
CA TRP A 93 -2.40 2.93 11.52
C TRP A 93 -3.46 4.02 11.42
N SER A 94 -3.42 4.96 12.38
CA SER A 94 -4.38 6.06 12.48
C SER A 94 -4.17 7.18 11.45
N SER A 95 -3.25 7.04 10.49
CA SER A 95 -2.97 8.08 9.48
C SER A 95 -2.69 7.49 8.10
N LEU A 96 -3.13 8.20 7.06
CA LEU A 96 -2.81 7.86 5.66
C LEU A 96 -1.30 7.76 5.42
N ARG A 97 -0.52 8.67 6.02
CA ARG A 97 0.95 8.69 5.91
C ARG A 97 1.53 7.37 6.37
N ASP A 98 1.13 6.89 7.54
CA ASP A 98 1.72 5.71 8.15
C ASP A 98 1.29 4.42 7.44
N ASN A 99 0.04 4.32 7.03
CA ASN A 99 -0.45 3.20 6.19
C ASN A 99 0.28 3.15 4.83
N ALA A 100 0.41 4.28 4.14
CA ALA A 100 1.15 4.35 2.88
C ALA A 100 2.64 4.01 3.05
N GLN A 101 3.28 4.58 4.07
CA GLN A 101 4.70 4.34 4.33
C GLN A 101 4.97 2.90 4.76
N ALA A 102 4.06 2.26 5.49
CA ALA A 102 4.14 0.85 5.82
C ALA A 102 4.09 -0.03 4.57
N ILE A 103 3.19 0.27 3.61
CA ILE A 103 3.14 -0.42 2.31
C ILE A 103 4.45 -0.23 1.54
N ALA A 104 4.99 0.99 1.49
CA ALA A 104 6.27 1.25 0.83
C ALA A 104 7.42 0.42 1.45
N LYS A 105 7.45 0.29 2.79
CA LYS A 105 8.43 -0.55 3.50
C LYS A 105 8.25 -2.03 3.23
N TYR A 106 7.01 -2.51 3.11
CA TYR A 106 6.74 -3.88 2.70
C TYR A 106 7.32 -4.16 1.29
N VAL A 107 7.04 -3.31 0.31
CA VAL A 107 7.57 -3.46 -1.07
C VAL A 107 9.09 -3.40 -1.09
N GLU A 108 9.70 -2.48 -0.33
CA GLU A 108 11.17 -2.41 -0.16
C GLU A 108 11.75 -3.72 0.38
N ALA A 109 11.14 -4.31 1.41
CA ALA A 109 11.57 -5.56 2.01
C ALA A 109 11.45 -6.73 1.00
N LYS A 110 10.32 -6.84 0.28
CA LYS A 110 10.15 -7.87 -0.77
C LYS A 110 11.22 -7.75 -1.86
N ARG A 111 11.53 -6.53 -2.31
CA ARG A 111 12.61 -6.31 -3.29
C ARG A 111 13.99 -6.67 -2.74
N ALA A 112 14.23 -6.46 -1.45
CA ALA A 112 15.49 -6.86 -0.82
C ALA A 112 15.64 -8.38 -0.81
N LEU A 113 14.58 -9.12 -0.48
CA LEU A 113 14.56 -10.59 -0.54
C LEU A 113 14.84 -11.09 -1.95
N ASP A 114 14.14 -10.56 -2.96
CA ASP A 114 14.34 -10.90 -4.38
C ASP A 114 15.80 -10.65 -4.80
N ARG A 115 16.35 -9.47 -4.48
CA ARG A 115 17.72 -9.07 -4.84
C ARG A 115 18.79 -9.94 -4.19
N TYR A 116 18.57 -10.36 -2.95
CA TYR A 116 19.55 -11.18 -2.21
C TYR A 116 19.37 -12.68 -2.45
N GLY A 117 18.40 -13.08 -3.27
CA GLY A 117 18.14 -14.50 -3.58
C GLY A 117 17.59 -15.29 -2.40
N VAL A 118 17.02 -14.62 -1.39
CA VAL A 118 16.41 -15.28 -0.23
C VAL A 118 15.03 -15.77 -0.63
N LYS A 119 14.84 -17.10 -0.64
CA LYS A 119 13.53 -17.74 -0.80
C LYS A 119 13.08 -18.31 0.54
N THR A 120 11.93 -17.87 1.02
CA THR A 120 11.19 -18.54 2.10
C THR A 120 10.21 -19.52 1.47
N TYR A 121 9.85 -20.62 2.15
CA TYR A 121 8.81 -21.52 1.64
C TYR A 121 7.52 -20.73 1.35
N GLU A 122 6.95 -20.97 0.18
CA GLU A 122 5.80 -20.26 -0.38
C GLU A 122 4.54 -20.60 0.42
N ASP A 123 4.13 -19.71 1.33
CA ASP A 123 2.74 -19.59 1.82
C ASP A 123 2.52 -18.26 2.60
N GLU A 124 3.55 -17.67 3.23
CA GLU A 124 3.32 -16.58 4.20
C GLU A 124 3.10 -15.15 3.63
N PHE A 125 3.12 -14.94 2.32
CA PHE A 125 3.08 -13.57 1.77
C PHE A 125 2.23 -13.40 0.50
N GLU A 126 1.22 -14.24 0.28
CA GLU A 126 0.19 -13.90 -0.71
C GLU A 126 -0.60 -12.68 -0.22
N ALA A 127 -0.24 -11.50 -0.75
CA ALA A 127 -1.25 -10.55 -1.15
C ALA A 127 -2.25 -11.33 -1.99
N GLN A 128 -3.40 -11.64 -1.39
CA GLN A 128 -4.37 -12.60 -1.90
C GLN A 128 -4.58 -12.36 -3.40
N LYS A 129 -4.29 -13.37 -4.22
CA LYS A 129 -4.57 -13.30 -5.66
C LYS A 129 -6.05 -12.95 -5.80
N VAL A 130 -6.34 -11.77 -6.33
CA VAL A 130 -7.70 -11.46 -6.72
C VAL A 130 -8.01 -12.37 -7.91
N ARG A 131 -9.06 -13.18 -7.80
CA ARG A 131 -9.52 -14.00 -8.93
C ARG A 131 -9.90 -13.05 -10.05
N VAL A 132 -9.25 -13.21 -11.19
CA VAL A 132 -9.73 -12.64 -12.45
C VAL A 132 -10.67 -13.69 -13.03
N ASP A 133 -11.96 -13.38 -13.08
CA ASP A 133 -12.97 -14.17 -13.80
C ASP A 133 -12.73 -14.13 -15.32
#